data_AF-A0A7V6BDX4-F1
#
_entry.id   AF-A0A7V6BDX4-F1
#
_cell.length_a   1.000
_cell.length_b   1.000
_cell.length_c   1.000
_cell.angle_alpha   90.00
_cell.angle_beta   90.00
_cell.angle_gamma   90.00
#
_symmetry.space_group_name_H-M   'P 1'
#
loop_
_entity.id
_entity.type
_entity.pdbx_description
1 polymer ?
#
loop_
_entity_poly.entity_id
_entity_poly.type
_entity_poly.pdbx_seq_one_letter_code
_entity_poly.pdbx_strand_id
1 'polypeptide(L)' 'MKYLFSGHESFQCRHLWLKKGYDFVKERKSFNDEDAVVSLGVGKNMVASIRFWMKAFNILSPDDKLTEF' A
#
# COMPACT_ATOMS: atom_id res chain seq x y z
N MET A 1 0.42 13.06 -17.39
CA MET A 1 -0.34 12.73 -16.17
C MET A 1 -1.01 11.39 -16.38
N LYS A 2 -0.73 10.38 -15.55
CA LYS A 2 -1.39 9.07 -15.63
C LYS A 2 -2.48 9.02 -14.57
N TYR A 3 -3.73 9.08 -14.98
CA TYR A 3 -4.87 8.93 -14.08
C TYR A 3 -5.11 7.42 -13.85
N LEU A 4 -5.18 7.00 -12.58
CA LEU A 4 -5.56 5.63 -12.20
C LEU A 4 -6.96 5.66 -11.57
N PHE A 5 -7.89 4.95 -12.20
CA PHE A 5 -9.28 4.75 -11.72
C PHE A 5 -9.51 3.33 -11.18
N SER A 6 -8.48 2.49 -11.14
CA SER A 6 -8.51 1.10 -10.68
C SER A 6 -7.26 0.79 -9.85
N GLY A 7 -7.22 -0.40 -9.21
CA GLY A 7 -6.10 -0.84 -8.36
C GLY A 7 -6.37 -0.83 -6.85
N HIS A 8 -7.50 -0.24 -6.42
CA HIS A 8 -7.98 -0.39 -5.05
C HIS A 8 -8.79 -1.68 -4.83
N GLU A 9 -8.92 -2.56 -5.83
CA GLU A 9 -9.67 -3.84 -5.75
C GLU A 9 -11.07 -3.69 -5.14
N SER A 10 -11.79 -2.62 -5.51
CA SER A 10 -13.10 -2.25 -4.96
C SER A 10 -13.14 -1.94 -3.45
N PHE A 11 -11.99 -1.95 -2.76
CA PHE A 11 -11.91 -1.59 -1.34
C PHE A 11 -11.70 -0.08 -1.15
N GLN A 12 -12.55 0.53 -0.33
CA GLN A 12 -12.31 1.85 0.21
C GLN A 12 -11.08 1.87 1.13
N CYS A 13 -10.45 3.04 1.30
CA CYS A 13 -9.38 3.19 2.27
C CYS A 13 -9.92 2.95 3.68
N ARG A 14 -9.37 1.96 4.39
CA ARG A 14 -9.80 1.62 5.74
C ARG A 14 -8.92 2.25 6.81
N HIS A 15 -9.47 2.35 8.02
CA HIS A 15 -8.71 2.76 9.19
C HIS A 15 -7.47 1.88 9.38
N LEU A 16 -6.35 2.49 9.78
CA LEU A 16 -5.02 1.88 9.94
C LEU A 16 -4.31 1.37 8.69
N TRP A 17 -4.94 1.33 7.50
CA TRP A 17 -4.26 0.83 6.29
C TRP A 17 -3.02 1.64 5.93
N LEU A 18 -3.14 2.97 5.96
CA LEU A 18 -2.01 3.86 5.67
C LEU A 18 -0.88 3.69 6.70
N LYS A 19 -1.23 3.51 7.98
CA LYS A 19 -0.26 3.30 9.06
C LYS A 19 0.45 1.94 8.94
N LYS A 20 -0.32 0.86 8.77
CA LYS A 20 0.22 -0.50 8.55
C LYS A 20 1.15 -0.54 7.35
N GLY A 21 0.71 0.02 6.21
CA GLY A 21 1.52 0.06 5.01
C GLY A 21 2.78 0.91 5.19
N TYR A 22 2.69 2.03 5.92
CA TYR A 22 3.86 2.88 6.23
C TYR A 22 4.88 2.11 7.06
N ASP A 23 4.45 1.44 8.13
CA ASP A 23 5.34 0.65 8.99
C ASP A 23 5.96 -0.52 8.23
N PHE A 24 5.17 -1.19 7.39
CA PHE A 24 5.62 -2.27 6.53
C PHE A 24 6.77 -1.84 5.59
N VAL A 25 6.64 -0.69 4.91
CA VAL A 25 7.71 -0.18 4.04
C VAL A 25 8.88 0.35 4.87
N LYS A 26 8.63 0.95 6.03
CA LYS A 26 9.68 1.40 6.96
C LYS A 26 10.54 0.24 7.48
N GLU A 27 9.94 -0.94 7.65
CA GLU A 27 10.63 -2.20 7.96
C GLU A 27 11.37 -2.81 6.75
N ARG A 28 11.46 -2.08 5.62
CA ARG A 28 12.08 -2.52 4.36
C ARG A 28 11.41 -3.75 3.72
N LYS A 29 10.13 -3.99 4.03
CA LYS A 29 9.34 -5.04 3.38
C LYS A 29 8.74 -4.53 2.07
N SER A 30 8.48 -5.44 1.15
CA SER A 30 7.98 -5.13 -0.19
C SER A 30 6.57 -5.70 -0.39
N PHE A 31 5.69 -4.94 -1.03
CA PHE A 31 4.33 -5.40 -1.35
C PHE A 31 4.31 -6.54 -2.38
N ASN A 32 5.46 -6.82 -3.01
CA ASN A 32 5.61 -7.94 -3.93
C ASN A 32 6.10 -9.22 -3.22
N ASP A 33 6.42 -9.14 -1.92
CA ASP A 33 6.89 -10.29 -1.16
C ASP A 33 5.73 -11.26 -0.92
N GLU A 34 5.99 -12.56 -1.01
CA GLU A 34 4.95 -13.58 -0.82
C GLU A 34 4.36 -13.56 0.61
N ASP A 35 5.16 -13.13 1.59
CA ASP A 35 4.77 -13.02 2.99
C ASP A 35 4.07 -11.69 3.33
N ALA A 36 3.85 -10.79 2.35
CA ALA A 36 3.18 -9.51 2.58
C ALA A 36 1.77 -9.69 3.17
N VAL A 37 1.06 -10.76 2.77
CA VAL A 37 -0.26 -11.12 3.31
C VAL A 37 -0.20 -11.45 4.81
N VAL A 38 0.89 -12.11 5.24
CA VAL A 38 1.12 -12.47 6.65
C VAL A 38 1.55 -11.24 7.43
N SER A 39 2.54 -10.50 6.93
CA SER A 39 3.08 -9.31 7.56
C SER A 39 2.04 -8.19 7.76
N LEU A 40 1.15 -7.96 6.79
CA LEU A 40 0.07 -6.98 6.91
C LEU A 40 -1.19 -7.54 7.61
N GLY A 41 -1.29 -8.88 7.69
CA GLY A 41 -2.43 -9.59 8.25
C GLY A 41 -3.72 -9.37 7.45
N VAL A 42 -3.62 -9.39 6.11
CA VAL A 42 -4.74 -9.16 5.18
C VAL A 42 -4.65 -10.06 3.96
N GLY A 43 -5.75 -10.20 3.20
CA GLY A 43 -5.75 -10.97 1.96
C GLY A 43 -5.00 -10.27 0.81
N LYS A 44 -4.58 -11.05 -0.21
CA LYS A 44 -3.80 -10.58 -1.36
C LYS A 44 -4.37 -9.33 -2.05
N ASN A 45 -5.68 -9.29 -2.27
CA ASN A 45 -6.32 -8.13 -2.92
C ASN A 45 -6.27 -6.88 -2.02
N MET A 46 -6.36 -7.06 -0.70
CA MET A 46 -6.23 -5.95 0.25
C MET A 46 -4.79 -5.42 0.32
N VAL A 47 -3.78 -6.28 0.15
CA VAL A 47 -2.38 -5.83 0.03
C VAL A 47 -2.23 -4.86 -1.15
N ALA A 48 -2.80 -5.21 -2.31
CA ALA A 48 -2.83 -4.33 -3.47
C ALA A 48 -3.56 -3.02 -3.19
N SER A 49 -4.72 -3.06 -2.53
CA SER A 49 -5.47 -1.85 -2.15
C SER A 49 -4.70 -0.95 -1.18
N ILE A 50 -4.01 -1.51 -0.19
CA ILE A 50 -3.18 -0.74 0.76
C ILE A 50 -2.11 0.03 -0.02
N ARG A 51 -1.37 -0.68 -0.88
CA ARG A 51 -0.34 -0.06 -1.74
C ARG A 51 -0.92 1.04 -2.62
N PHE A 52 -2.10 0.81 -3.21
CA PHE A 52 -2.79 1.82 -4.01
C PHE A 52 -3.11 3.08 -3.19
N TRP A 53 -3.76 2.92 -2.04
CA TRP A 53 -4.16 4.06 -1.22
C TRP A 53 -2.96 4.85 -0.71
N MET A 54 -1.88 4.18 -0.33
CA MET A 54 -0.63 4.86 0.05
C MET A 54 -0.07 5.76 -1.06
N LYS A 55 -0.13 5.32 -2.32
CA LYS A 55 0.25 6.16 -3.47
C LYS A 55 -0.73 7.31 -3.70
N ALA A 56 -2.04 7.04 -3.59
CA ALA A 56 -3.08 8.05 -3.75
C ALA A 56 -2.96 9.18 -2.72
N PHE A 57 -2.53 8.88 -1.50
CA PHE A 57 -2.28 9.85 -0.42
C PHE A 57 -0.86 10.43 -0.42
N ASN A 58 -0.05 10.15 -1.45
CA ASN A 58 1.33 10.62 -1.56
C ASN A 58 2.23 10.21 -0.38
N ILE A 59 1.95 9.07 0.25
CA ILE A 59 2.80 8.45 1.29
C ILE A 59 3.87 7.56 0.63
N LEU A 60 3.51 6.95 -0.50
CA LEU A 60 4.44 6.21 -1.35
C LEU A 60 4.60 6.88 -2.70
N SER A 61 5.84 6.88 -3.17
CA SER A 61 6.18 7.17 -4.55
C SER A 61 5.68 6.05 -5.48
N PRO A 62 5.69 6.28 -6.82
CA PRO A 62 5.36 5.24 -7.79
C PRO A 62 6.21 3.97 -7.67
N ASP A 63 7.46 4.09 -7.20
CA ASP A 63 8.43 3.01 -6.94
C ASP A 63 8.40 2.44 -5.51
N ASP A 64 7.30 2.66 -4.77
CA ASP A 64 7.08 2.15 -3.41
C ASP A 64 8.11 2.61 -2.36
N LYS A 65 8.71 3.78 -2.55
CA LYS A 65 9.51 4.42 -1.51
C LYS A 65 8.65 5.38 -0.70
N LEU A 66 8.92 5.47 0.60
CA LEU A 66 8.31 6.51 1.44
C LEU A 66 8.71 7.88 0.90
N THR A 67 7.73 8.75 0.75
CA THR A 67 7.97 10.15 0.36
C THR A 67 8.60 10.91 1.53
N GLU A 68 9.58 11.75 1.22
CA GLU A 68 10.03 12.81 2.11
C GLU A 68 9.06 13.97 1.91
N PHE A 69 8.39 14.41 2.98
CA PHE A 69 7.43 15.50 2.92
C PHE A 69 8.08 16.82 2.49
#